data_AF-A0A920L8K6-F1
#
_entry.id   AF-A0A920L8K6-F1
#
_cell.length_a   1.000
_cell.length_b   1.000
_cell.length_c   1.000
_cell.angle_alpha   90.00
_cell.angle_beta   90.00
_cell.angle_gamma   90.00
#
_symmetry.space_group_name_H-M   'P 1'
#
loop_
_entity.id
_entity.type
_entity.pdbx_description
1 polymer ?
#
loop_
_entity_poly.entity_id
_entity_poly.type
_entity_poly.pdbx_seq_one_letter_code
_entity_poly.pdbx_strand_id
1 'polypeptide(L)' 'MGSKYQDLIVEKPWGYEYLAYENKDVALWALYISYDQETSLHCHPNKDTGLIVLDGSVNVSF' A
#
# COMPACT_ATOMS: atom_id res chain seq x y z
N MET A 1 -12.00 -18.89 5.86
CA MET A 1 -12.76 -17.63 5.86
C MET A 1 -11.84 -16.59 5.23
N GLY A 2 -12.02 -16.29 3.94
CA GLY A 2 -11.16 -15.33 3.24
C GLY A 2 -11.33 -13.93 3.83
N SER A 3 -10.24 -13.16 3.94
CA SER A 3 -10.35 -11.78 4.41
C SER A 3 -11.10 -10.93 3.39
N LYS A 4 -11.77 -9.87 3.84
CA LYS A 4 -12.74 -9.06 3.08
C LYS A 4 -12.14 -8.34 1.85
N TYR A 5 -10.84 -8.48 1.61
CA TYR A 5 -10.04 -7.76 0.61
C TYR A 5 -9.23 -8.68 -0.30
N GLN A 6 -9.35 -10.00 -0.16
CA GLN A 6 -8.79 -10.92 -1.16
C GLN A 6 -9.45 -10.63 -2.52
N ASP A 7 -8.62 -10.37 -3.53
CA ASP A 7 -9.00 -10.05 -4.91
C ASP A 7 -9.67 -8.68 -5.15
N LEU A 8 -9.54 -7.72 -4.21
CA LEU A 8 -10.04 -6.35 -4.40
C LEU A 8 -8.91 -5.38 -4.76
N ILE A 9 -9.01 -4.76 -5.94
CA ILE A 9 -8.24 -3.57 -6.31
C ILE A 9 -8.97 -2.34 -5.75
N VAL A 10 -8.25 -1.53 -4.98
CA VAL A 10 -8.74 -0.26 -4.45
C VAL A 10 -8.21 0.88 -5.33
N GLU A 11 -9.05 1.33 -6.25
CA GLU A 11 -8.79 2.48 -7.13
C GLU A 11 -8.74 3.79 -6.34
N LYS A 12 -7.77 4.65 -6.66
CA LYS A 12 -7.57 5.98 -6.07
C LYS A 12 -7.31 7.00 -7.19
N PRO A 13 -7.56 8.30 -6.96
CA PRO A 13 -7.27 9.33 -7.96
C PRO A 13 -5.80 9.39 -8.42
N TRP A 14 -4.87 8.92 -7.57
CA TRP A 14 -3.43 8.93 -7.80
C TRP A 14 -2.86 7.56 -8.26
N GLY A 15 -3.68 6.52 -8.36
CA GLY A 15 -3.21 5.15 -8.65
C GLY A 15 -4.11 4.10 -8.03
N TYR A 16 -3.53 3.01 -7.54
CA TYR A 16 -4.31 1.95 -6.90
C TYR A 16 -3.45 1.17 -5.89
N GLU A 17 -4.14 0.48 -5.00
CA GLU A 17 -3.53 -0.45 -4.06
C GLU A 17 -4.33 -1.74 -4.01
N TYR A 18 -3.67 -2.85 -3.71
CA TYR A 18 -4.36 -4.12 -3.47
C TYR A 18 -3.62 -4.93 -2.42
N LEU A 19 -4.38 -5.77 -1.71
CA LEU A 19 -3.83 -6.68 -0.72
C LEU A 19 -3.18 -7.87 -1.44
N ALA A 20 -1.86 -7.89 -1.52
CA ALA A 20 -1.11 -8.95 -2.17
C ALA A 20 -1.01 -10.22 -1.29
N TYR A 21 -0.94 -10.04 0.04
CA TYR A 21 -0.89 -11.14 1.00
C TYR A 21 -1.34 -10.68 2.38
N GLU A 22 -1.99 -11.55 3.14
CA GLU A 22 -2.34 -11.29 4.55
C GLU A 22 -2.34 -12.58 5.35
N ASN A 23 -1.86 -12.50 6.59
CA ASN A 23 -2.05 -13.51 7.62
C ASN A 23 -2.30 -12.84 8.98
N LYS A 24 -2.28 -13.62 10.06
CA LYS A 24 -2.54 -13.13 11.42
C LYS A 24 -1.50 -12.12 11.96
N ASP A 25 -0.31 -12.09 11.37
CA ASP A 25 0.83 -11.31 11.86
C ASP A 25 1.19 -10.14 10.91
N VAL A 26 0.95 -10.27 9.59
CA VAL A 26 1.33 -9.25 8.60
C VAL A 26 0.32 -9.12 7.46
N ALA A 27 0.21 -7.91 6.91
CA ALA A 27 -0.46 -7.61 5.66
C ALA A 27 0.52 -6.93 4.70
N LEU A 28 0.62 -7.45 3.48
CA LEU A 28 1.41 -6.90 2.39
C LEU A 28 0.49 -6.26 1.36
N TRP A 29 0.67 -4.96 1.16
CA TRP A 29 -0.05 -4.17 0.18
C TRP A 29 0.88 -3.84 -0.97
N ALA A 30 0.40 -4.06 -2.19
CA ALA A 30 1.05 -3.57 -3.39
C ALA A 30 0.44 -2.21 -3.72
N LEU A 31 1.31 -1.20 -3.79
CA LEU A 31 0.95 0.19 -4.04
C LEU A 31 1.49 0.61 -5.41
N TYR A 32 0.61 1.10 -6.28
CA TYR A 32 0.99 1.77 -7.51
C TYR A 32 0.57 3.24 -7.44
N ILE A 33 1.53 4.14 -7.67
CA ILE A 33 1.30 5.58 -7.78
C ILE A 33 1.63 5.94 -9.23
N SER A 34 0.70 6.62 -9.90
CA SER A 34 0.90 7.07 -11.27
C SER A 34 1.99 8.13 -11.35
N TYR A 35 2.59 8.29 -12.53
CA TYR A 35 3.61 9.32 -12.76
C TYR A 35 3.11 10.71 -12.31
N ASP A 36 3.96 11.43 -11.59
CA ASP A 36 3.69 12.79 -11.08
C ASP A 36 2.47 12.89 -10.15
N GLN A 37 2.21 11.82 -9.39
CA GLN A 37 1.18 11.79 -8.34
C GLN A 37 1.80 11.57 -6.96
N GLU A 38 1.04 11.92 -5.93
CA GLU A 38 1.45 11.77 -4.54
C GLU A 38 0.30 11.25 -3.68
N THR A 39 0.67 10.67 -2.54
CA THR A 39 -0.27 10.24 -1.50
C THR A 39 0.39 10.41 -0.14
N SER A 40 -0.41 10.50 0.92
CA SER A 40 0.11 10.53 2.28
C SER A 40 0.29 9.12 2.84
N LEU A 41 1.40 8.91 3.53
CA LEU A 41 1.65 7.68 4.29
C LEU A 41 1.20 7.90 5.74
N HIS A 42 0.14 7.22 6.16
CA HIS A 42 -0.30 7.22 7.55
C HIS A 42 -0.01 5.85 8.18
N CYS A 43 0.57 5.84 9.38
CA CYS A 43 0.85 4.61 10.12
C CYS A 43 0.02 4.58 11.41
N HIS A 44 -0.51 3.42 11.75
CA HIS A 44 -1.18 3.24 13.04
C HIS A 44 -0.12 3.09 14.15
N PRO A 45 -0.22 3.79 15.29
CA PRO A 45 0.81 3.77 16.34
C PRO A 45 1.15 2.38 16.90
N ASN A 46 0.23 1.42 16.77
CA ASN A 46 0.38 0.05 17.28
C ASN A 46 0.78 -0.95 16.18
N LYS A 47 1.24 -0.48 15.02
CA LYS A 47 1.66 -1.31 13.90
C LYS A 47 2.97 -0.78 13.34
N ASP A 48 3.90 -1.69 13.09
CA ASP A 48 5.09 -1.38 12.31
C ASP A 48 4.73 -1.38 10.83
N THR A 49 5.13 -0.33 10.11
CA THR A 49 4.90 -0.19 8.66
C THR A 49 6.24 0.01 7.97
N GLY A 50 6.52 -0.84 6.98
CA GLY A 50 7.66 -0.69 6.07
C GLY A 50 7.19 -0.36 4.65
N LEU A 51 7.98 0.41 3.91
CA LEU A 51 7.78 0.69 2.50
C LEU A 51 9.04 0.29 1.73
N ILE A 52 8.87 -0.49 0.66
CA ILE A 52 9.97 -0.92 -0.23
C ILE A 52 9.57 -0.54 -1.66
N VAL A 53 10.46 0.15 -2.35
CA VAL A 53 10.27 0.51 -3.76
C VAL A 53 10.67 -0.68 -4.62
N LEU A 54 9.71 -1.20 -5.40
CA LEU A 54 9.95 -2.33 -6.31
C LEU A 54 10.35 -1.89 -7.71
N ASP A 55 9.87 -0.73 -8.16
CA ASP A 55 10.17 -0.13 -9.45
C ASP A 55 10.05 1.40 -9.39
N GLY A 56 10.77 2.10 -10.27
CA GLY A 56 10.76 3.56 -10.36
C GLY A 56 11.55 4.28 -9.25
N SER A 57 11.14 5.52 -8.96
CA SER A 57 11.75 6.36 -7.92
C SER A 57 10.68 7.24 -7.28
N VAL A 58 10.73 7.36 -5.97
CA VAL A 58 9.77 8.16 -5.19
C VAL A 58 10.53 9.13 -4.30
N ASN A 59 9.93 10.29 -4.05
CA ASN A 59 10.41 11.23 -3.04
C ASN A 59 9.57 11.07 -1.78
N VAL A 60 10.21 11.10 -0.60
CA VAL A 60 9.53 11.06 0.69
C VAL A 60 9.84 12.36 1.42
N SER A 61 8.80 13.05 1.88
CA SER A 61 8.87 14.28 2.66
C SER A 61 8.18 14.07 4.01
N PHE A 62 8.74 14.65 5.08
CA PHE A 62 8.30 14.47 6.47
C PHE A 62 7.84 15.79 7.09
#